data_AF-A0A8J2PM17-F1
#
_entry.id   AF-A0A8J2PM17-F1
#
_cell.length_a   1.000
_cell.length_b   1.000
_cell.length_c   1.000
_cell.angle_alpha   90.00
_cell.angle_beta   90.00
_cell.angle_gamma   90.00
#
_symmetry.space_group_name_H-M   'P 1'
#
loop_
_entity.id
_entity.type
_entity.pdbx_description
1 polymer ?
#
loop_
_entity_poly.entity_id
_entity_poly.type
_entity_poly.pdbx_seq_one_letter_code
_entity_poly.pdbx_strand_id
1 'polypeptide(L)'
;MASVAAWLPMARASALGWVPIACKSLPPPPVLKDRCKADDQKLLINVSGRKFETWRNTLEKYPDTLLGSSEREFFYDEDSKEYFFDRDPDIFRHILNYYRTGKLHSLLTTSKYNPT
;
A
#
# COMPACT_ATOMS: atom_id res chain seq x y z
N MET A 1 -6.53 4.57 3.94
CA MET A 1 -6.93 5.98 3.73
C MET A 1 -7.79 6.00 2.48
N ALA A 2 -9.07 6.36 2.63
CA ALA A 2 -9.99 6.41 1.50
C ALA A 2 -9.46 7.39 0.45
N SER A 3 -9.38 6.94 -0.79
CA SER A 3 -8.82 7.71 -1.89
C SER A 3 -9.66 8.97 -2.10
N VAL A 4 -9.01 10.13 -2.06
CA VAL A 4 -9.56 11.46 -2.43
C VAL A 4 -10.26 11.47 -3.80
N ALA A 5 -10.07 10.42 -4.61
CA ALA A 5 -10.77 10.20 -5.87
C ALA A 5 -12.30 10.00 -5.74
N ALA A 6 -12.80 9.54 -4.60
CA ALA A 6 -14.22 9.17 -4.46
C ALA A 6 -15.19 10.37 -4.41
N TRP A 7 -14.68 11.60 -4.26
CA TRP A 7 -15.49 12.82 -4.12
C TRP A 7 -15.61 13.63 -5.43
N LEU A 8 -14.93 13.22 -6.50
CA LEU A 8 -15.02 13.87 -7.82
C LEU A 8 -16.45 13.99 -8.38
N PRO A 9 -17.39 13.05 -8.13
CA PRO A 9 -18.78 13.22 -8.57
C PRO A 9 -19.48 14.42 -7.91
N MET A 10 -19.17 14.74 -6.66
CA MET A 10 -19.79 15.86 -5.93
C MET A 10 -19.24 17.22 -6.36
N ALA A 11 -17.96 17.29 -6.72
CA ALA A 11 -17.34 18.52 -7.23
C ALA A 11 -17.82 18.91 -8.65
N ARG A 12 -18.32 17.94 -9.44
CA ARG A 12 -18.87 18.19 -10.78
C ARG A 12 -20.27 18.79 -10.77
N ALA A 13 -21.08 18.49 -9.76
CA ALA A 13 -22.47 18.94 -9.69
C ALA A 13 -22.61 20.46 -9.47
N SER A 14 -21.62 21.12 -8.86
CA SER A 14 -21.63 22.56 -8.61
C SER A 14 -21.23 23.42 -9.82
N ALA A 15 -20.80 22.82 -10.92
CA ALA A 15 -20.28 23.55 -12.09
C ALA A 15 -21.33 23.86 -13.17
N LEU A 16 -22.57 23.38 -13.05
CA LEU A 16 -23.61 23.56 -14.08
C LEU A 16 -24.24 24.96 -14.10
N GLY A 17 -23.93 25.83 -13.12
CA GLY A 17 -24.56 27.14 -12.95
C GLY A 17 -23.89 28.33 -13.66
N TRP A 18 -22.61 28.24 -14.06
CA TRP A 18 -21.84 29.39 -14.61
C TRP A 18 -21.18 29.12 -15.98
N VAL A 19 -21.56 28.05 -16.67
CA VAL A 19 -20.87 27.61 -17.89
C VAL A 19 -21.00 28.54 -19.12
N PRO A 20 -22.02 29.40 -19.33
CA PRO A 20 -22.16 30.06 -20.64
C PRO A 20 -21.27 31.30 -20.86
N ILE A 21 -20.12 31.44 -20.16
CA ILE A 21 -19.15 32.54 -20.40
C ILE A 21 -17.70 32.03 -20.57
N ALA A 22 -17.39 30.79 -20.22
CA ALA A 22 -16.03 30.26 -20.33
C ALA A 22 -15.84 29.44 -21.62
N CYS A 23 -15.67 30.13 -22.76
CA CYS A 23 -15.09 29.54 -23.99
C CYS A 23 -13.60 29.21 -23.77
N LYS A 24 -13.31 28.28 -22.87
CA LYS A 24 -12.03 27.59 -22.78
C LYS A 24 -12.38 26.11 -22.82
N SER A 25 -11.91 25.41 -23.86
CA SER A 25 -12.01 23.96 -23.92
C SER A 25 -11.49 23.40 -22.59
N LEU A 26 -12.32 22.60 -21.92
CA LEU A 26 -11.94 21.97 -20.67
C LEU A 26 -10.60 21.25 -20.87
N PRO A 27 -9.67 21.32 -19.91
CA PRO A 27 -8.47 20.50 -19.99
C PRO A 27 -8.94 19.04 -20.17
N PRO A 28 -8.32 18.28 -21.07
CA PRO A 28 -8.70 16.88 -21.26
C PRO A 28 -8.66 16.22 -19.88
N PRO A 29 -9.68 15.39 -19.53
CA PRO A 29 -9.65 14.64 -18.28
C PRO A 29 -8.26 14.00 -18.19
N PRO A 30 -7.59 14.06 -17.02
CA PRO A 30 -6.29 13.44 -16.86
C PRO A 30 -6.47 12.02 -17.39
N VAL A 31 -5.74 11.69 -18.46
CA VAL A 31 -5.78 10.37 -19.07
C VAL A 31 -5.47 9.46 -17.91
N LEU A 32 -6.50 8.79 -17.36
CA LEU A 32 -6.31 7.76 -16.37
C LEU A 32 -5.53 6.74 -17.17
N LYS A 33 -4.20 6.82 -17.08
CA LYS A 33 -3.29 5.83 -17.60
C LYS A 33 -3.87 4.57 -17.00
N ASP A 34 -4.46 3.75 -17.87
CA ASP A 34 -5.19 2.56 -17.50
C ASP A 34 -4.16 1.72 -16.74
N ARG A 35 -4.06 1.92 -15.43
CA ARG A 35 -3.30 1.08 -14.51
C ARG A 35 -4.20 -0.14 -14.36
N CYS A 36 -4.37 -0.81 -15.49
CA CYS A 36 -5.25 -1.93 -15.68
C CYS A 36 -4.75 -3.03 -14.76
N LYS A 37 -5.45 -3.23 -13.65
CA LYS A 37 -5.66 -4.54 -13.01
C LYS A 37 -4.43 -5.28 -12.45
N ALA A 38 -3.21 -4.80 -12.64
CA ALA A 38 -1.99 -5.33 -12.02
C ALA A 38 -1.83 -4.91 -10.54
N ASP A 39 -2.59 -3.89 -10.13
CA ASP A 39 -2.58 -3.27 -8.80
C ASP A 39 -3.16 -4.20 -7.70
N ASP A 40 -4.01 -5.16 -8.07
CA ASP A 40 -4.70 -6.05 -7.10
C ASP A 40 -4.06 -7.45 -7.03
N GLN A 41 -2.74 -7.55 -7.28
CA GLN A 41 -2.05 -8.80 -7.00
C GLN A 41 -1.70 -8.89 -5.51
N LYS A 42 -2.13 -9.99 -4.88
CA LYS A 42 -1.68 -10.33 -3.54
C LYS A 42 -0.35 -11.09 -3.60
N LEU A 43 0.55 -10.74 -2.70
CA LEU A 43 1.86 -11.34 -2.56
C LEU A 43 1.90 -12.15 -1.25
N LEU A 44 2.52 -13.33 -1.33
CA LEU A 44 2.80 -14.18 -0.18
C LEU A 44 4.24 -13.98 0.27
N ILE A 45 4.41 -13.67 1.55
CA ILE A 45 5.70 -13.44 2.18
C ILE A 45 5.84 -14.41 3.35
N ASN A 46 6.73 -15.39 3.21
CA ASN A 46 7.08 -16.34 4.24
C ASN A 46 8.26 -15.81 5.07
N VAL A 47 8.07 -15.66 6.37
CA VAL A 47 9.09 -15.17 7.31
C VAL A 47 9.34 -16.24 8.37
N SER A 48 10.48 -16.94 8.25
CA SER A 48 10.89 -18.09 9.07
C SER A 48 9.75 -19.12 9.30
N GLY A 49 8.96 -19.38 8.26
CA GLY A 49 7.84 -20.34 8.25
C GLY A 49 6.46 -19.70 8.45
N ARG A 50 6.36 -18.44 8.91
CA ARG A 50 5.08 -17.73 9.06
C ARG A 50 4.73 -17.01 7.75
N LYS A 51 3.60 -17.39 7.15
CA LYS A 51 3.13 -16.78 5.89
C LYS A 51 2.29 -15.53 6.14
N PHE A 52 2.65 -14.43 5.49
CA PHE A 52 1.97 -13.16 5.48
C PHE A 52 1.45 -12.87 4.07
N GLU A 53 0.21 -12.41 3.99
CA GLU A 53 -0.43 -12.02 2.73
C GLU A 53 -0.65 -10.51 2.70
N THR A 54 -0.26 -9.86 1.59
CA THR A 54 -0.45 -8.42 1.42
C THR A 54 -0.62 -8.03 -0.04
N TRP A 55 -1.27 -6.90 -0.30
CA TRP A 55 -1.39 -6.36 -1.65
C TRP A 55 -0.06 -5.79 -2.12
N ARG A 56 0.28 -6.01 -3.40
CA ARG A 56 1.44 -5.41 -4.07
C ARG A 56 1.47 -3.89 -3.88
N ASN A 57 0.33 -3.22 -4.05
CA ASN A 57 0.19 -1.77 -3.83
C ASN A 57 0.59 -1.29 -2.44
N THR A 58 0.38 -2.13 -1.42
CA THR A 58 0.72 -1.75 -0.04
C THR A 58 2.23 -1.59 0.09
N LEU A 59 3.01 -2.45 -0.57
CA LEU A 59 4.46 -2.40 -0.57
C LEU A 59 5.00 -1.28 -1.47
N GLU A 60 4.37 -1.09 -2.64
CA GLU A 60 4.76 -0.06 -3.62
C GLU A 60 4.57 1.38 -3.12
N LYS A 61 3.86 1.57 -2.00
CA LYS A 61 3.73 2.86 -1.33
C LYS A 61 5.09 3.45 -0.89
N TYR A 62 6.08 2.61 -0.63
CA TYR A 62 7.42 3.02 -0.22
C TYR A 62 8.48 2.30 -1.08
N PRO A 63 8.71 2.77 -2.32
CA PRO A 63 9.58 2.08 -3.28
C PRO A 63 11.06 2.06 -2.86
N ASP A 64 11.49 2.96 -1.98
CA ASP A 64 12.87 3.05 -1.49
C ASP A 64 13.21 2.02 -0.40
N THR A 65 12.28 1.10 -0.12
CA THR A 65 12.45 0.05 0.89
C THR A 65 12.61 -1.30 0.22
N LEU A 66 13.28 -2.26 0.88
CA LEU A 66 13.53 -3.60 0.34
C LEU A 66 12.26 -4.28 -0.22
N LEU A 67 11.13 -4.22 0.51
CA LEU A 67 9.88 -4.86 0.07
C LEU A 67 9.14 -4.06 -1.02
N GLY A 68 9.40 -2.75 -1.13
CA GLY A 68 8.80 -1.88 -2.13
C GLY A 68 9.60 -1.81 -3.43
N SER A 69 10.90 -2.04 -3.36
CA SER A 69 11.84 -2.01 -4.48
C SER A 69 11.84 -3.34 -5.24
N SER A 70 12.60 -3.39 -6.34
CA SER A 70 12.88 -4.64 -7.08
C SER A 70 13.79 -5.60 -6.30
N GLU A 71 14.37 -5.18 -5.17
CA GLU A 71 15.26 -6.03 -4.37
C GLU A 71 14.52 -7.20 -3.73
N ARG A 72 13.20 -7.10 -3.50
CA ARG A 72 12.41 -8.24 -3.03
C ARG A 72 12.50 -9.45 -3.95
N GLU A 73 12.74 -9.24 -5.25
CA GLU A 73 12.77 -10.32 -6.23
C GLU A 73 13.94 -11.28 -6.01
N PHE A 74 15.03 -10.84 -5.35
CA PHE A 74 16.12 -11.71 -4.94
C PHE A 74 15.71 -12.75 -3.88
N PHE A 75 14.58 -12.53 -3.20
CA PHE A 75 14.04 -13.40 -2.17
C PHE A 75 12.81 -14.17 -2.66
N TYR A 76 12.47 -14.07 -3.94
CA TYR A 76 11.35 -14.80 -4.52
C TYR A 76 11.75 -16.24 -4.82
N ASP A 77 10.95 -17.17 -4.32
CA ASP A 77 11.05 -18.59 -4.65
C ASP A 77 10.01 -18.93 -5.73
N GLU A 78 10.48 -19.31 -6.92
CA GLU A 78 9.61 -19.68 -8.05
C GLU A 78 8.84 -20.98 -7.83
N ASP A 79 9.41 -21.93 -7.09
CA ASP A 79 8.81 -23.24 -6.81
C ASP A 79 7.61 -23.07 -5.88
N SER A 80 7.80 -22.27 -4.82
CA SER A 80 6.79 -22.00 -3.80
C SER A 80 5.87 -20.82 -4.14
N LYS A 81 6.23 -20.02 -5.15
CA LYS A 81 5.56 -18.75 -5.53
C LYS A 81 5.39 -17.78 -4.38
N GLU A 82 6.37 -17.71 -3.49
CA GLU A 82 6.37 -16.84 -2.30
C GLU A 82 7.74 -16.21 -2.05
N TYR A 83 7.75 -15.08 -1.35
CA TYR A 83 8.99 -14.44 -0.92
C TYR A 83 9.44 -15.03 0.41
N PHE A 84 10.69 -15.52 0.52
CA PHE A 84 11.20 -16.12 1.74
C PHE A 84 12.22 -15.22 2.46
N PHE A 85 12.00 -15.01 3.75
CA PHE A 85 12.90 -14.27 4.64
C PHE A 85 13.20 -15.08 5.90
N ASP A 86 14.48 -15.32 6.17
CA ASP A 86 14.93 -15.91 7.44
C ASP A 86 15.13 -14.82 8.50
N ARG A 87 14.01 -14.28 9.00
CA ARG A 87 13.95 -13.14 9.93
C ARG A 87 12.84 -13.34 10.97
N ASP A 88 12.85 -12.53 12.03
CA ASP A 88 11.86 -12.63 13.09
C ASP A 88 10.44 -12.25 12.60
N PRO A 89 9.46 -13.17 12.67
CA PRO A 89 8.11 -12.93 12.17
C PRO A 89 7.27 -11.99 13.06
N ASP A 90 7.63 -11.83 14.33
CA ASP A 90 6.92 -10.93 15.25
C ASP A 90 7.28 -9.47 14.95
N ILE A 91 8.56 -9.21 14.67
CA ILE A 91 9.04 -7.90 14.19
C ILE A 91 8.46 -7.59 12.80
N PHE A 92 8.40 -8.58 11.90
CA PHE A 92 7.88 -8.37 10.56
C PHE A 92 6.43 -7.87 10.53
N ARG A 93 5.61 -8.30 11.50
CA ARG A 93 4.23 -7.79 11.64
C ARG A 93 4.19 -6.26 11.84
N HIS A 94 5.15 -5.70 12.57
CA HIS A 94 5.27 -4.25 12.75
C HIS A 94 5.70 -3.55 11.46
N ILE A 95 6.62 -4.16 10.71
CA ILE A 95 7.05 -3.67 9.40
C ILE A 95 5.86 -3.64 8.45
N LEU A 96 5.08 -4.73 8.35
CA LEU A 96 3.92 -4.77 7.45
C LEU A 96 2.84 -3.75 7.86
N ASN A 97 2.64 -3.53 9.15
CA ASN A 97 1.73 -2.52 9.67
C ASN A 97 2.18 -1.09 9.33
N TYR A 98 3.49 -0.84 9.24
CA TYR A 98 4.02 0.44 8.78
C TYR A 98 3.57 0.73 7.33
N TYR A 99 3.65 -0.24 6.42
CA TYR A 99 3.17 -0.05 5.04
C TYR A 99 1.66 0.26 4.98
N ARG A 100 0.85 -0.40 5.82
CA ARG A 100 -0.61 -0.23 5.87
C ARG A 100 -1.03 1.12 6.45
N THR A 101 -0.45 1.50 7.58
CA THR A 101 -0.88 2.68 8.35
C THR A 101 -0.06 3.93 8.06
N GLY A 102 1.18 3.78 7.58
CA GLY A 102 2.17 4.84 7.47
C GLY A 102 2.77 5.29 8.80
N LYS A 103 2.48 4.58 9.91
CA LYS A 103 3.01 4.88 11.25
C LYS A 103 3.75 3.66 11.80
N LEU A 104 4.94 3.88 12.32
CA LEU A 104 5.71 2.81 12.94
C LEU A 104 5.27 2.68 14.40
N HIS A 105 4.44 1.68 14.69
CA HIS A 105 4.06 1.34 16.06
C HIS A 105 5.02 0.27 16.59
N SER A 106 6.07 0.67 17.30
CA SER A 106 6.85 -0.24 18.15
C SER A 106 6.04 -0.48 19.42
N LEU A 107 5.39 -1.64 19.52
CA LEU A 107 4.89 -2.09 20.81
C LEU A 107 6.12 -2.53 21.61
N LEU A 108 6.71 -1.60 22.36
CA LEU A 108 7.52 -1.98 23.50
C LEU A 108 6.58 -2.77 24.40
N THR A 109 6.85 -4.07 24.55
CA THR A 109 6.23 -4.88 25.58
C THR A 109 6.60 -4.23 26.91
N THR A 110 5.70 -3.40 27.44
CA THR A 110 5.77 -2.97 28.83
C THR A 110 5.54 -4.23 29.64
N SER A 111 6.66 -4.89 29.97
CA SER A 111 6.72 -5.95 30.95
C SER A 111 5.92 -5.46 32.16
N LYS A 112 4.88 -6.21 32.51
CA LYS A 112 4.07 -5.94 33.70
C LYS A 112 4.97 -6.19 34.91
N TYR A 113 5.69 -5.16 35.34
CA TYR A 113 6.39 -5.15 36.60
C TYR A 113 5.34 -5.01 37.71
N ASN A 114 5.09 -6.10 38.44
CA ASN A 114 4.20 -6.14 39.59
C ASN A 114 5.07 -6.22 40.85
N PRO A 115 5.37 -5.10 41.54
CA PRO A 115 6.06 -5.15 42.82
C PRO A 115 5.09 -5.65 43.89
N THR A 116 5.48 -6.73 44.57
CA THR A 116 4.93 -7.17 45.86
C THR A 116 5.37 -6.26 46.98
#